data_AF-A0A7X9VZC7-F1
#
_entry.id   AF-A0A7X9VZC7-F1
#
_cell.length_a   1.000
_cell.length_b   1.000
_cell.length_c   1.000
_cell.angle_alpha   90.00
_cell.angle_beta   90.00
_cell.angle_gamma   90.00
#
_symmetry.space_group_name_H-M   'P 1'
#
loop_
_entity.id
_entity.type
_entity.pdbx_description
1 polymer ?
#
loop_
_entity_poly.entity_id
_entity_poly.type
_entity_poly.pdbx_seq_one_letter_code
_entity_poly.pdbx_strand_id
1 'polypeptide(L)'
;MPQGAGVADADRLRQAVRADYVLQCAGCHRVDGRGSSRHGIPDFRESVGGFTHLPAGREYLIRVPGAAHSQLSNAELAAVLNWVLGEFSAAQLPADFTPYTEEEVAAARPNRYDDVVPVRHKLAETLSSMGFSLSEYSYGSDRKP
;
A
#
# COMPACT_ATOMS: atom_id res chain seq x y z
N MET A 1 -33.86 5.01 18.39
CA MET A 1 -33.30 5.15 17.03
C MET A 1 -31.90 4.54 17.02
N PRO A 2 -31.61 3.47 16.25
CA PRO A 2 -30.46 2.57 16.45
C PRO A 2 -29.19 2.96 15.66
N GLN A 3 -28.69 4.20 15.82
CA GLN A 3 -27.49 4.67 15.11
C GLN A 3 -26.15 4.29 15.79
N GLY A 4 -26.16 3.72 17.00
CA GLY A 4 -24.95 3.43 17.78
C GLY A 4 -24.20 2.14 17.43
N ALA A 5 -24.89 1.14 16.87
CA ALA A 5 -24.28 -0.18 16.61
C ALA A 5 -23.34 -0.17 15.39
N GLY A 6 -23.70 0.57 14.32
CA GLY A 6 -22.89 0.62 13.09
C GLY A 6 -21.58 1.41 13.25
N VAL A 7 -21.58 2.46 14.10
CA VAL A 7 -20.36 3.24 14.38
C VAL A 7 -19.37 2.43 15.21
N ALA A 8 -19.86 1.71 16.23
CA ALA A 8 -19.03 0.85 17.07
C ALA A 8 -18.37 -0.31 16.28
N ASP A 9 -19.06 -0.86 15.29
CA ASP A 9 -18.53 -1.91 14.43
C ASP A 9 -17.46 -1.38 13.47
N ALA A 10 -17.71 -0.21 12.87
CA ALA A 10 -16.73 0.47 12.02
C ALA A 10 -15.45 0.85 12.78
N ASP A 11 -15.58 1.30 14.04
CA ASP A 11 -14.43 1.62 14.89
C ASP A 11 -13.65 0.37 15.29
N ARG A 12 -14.33 -0.73 15.61
CA ARG A 12 -13.68 -2.00 15.91
C ARG A 12 -12.93 -2.56 14.70
N LEU A 13 -13.53 -2.47 13.51
CA LEU A 13 -12.88 -2.83 12.25
C LEU A 13 -11.64 -1.96 12.00
N ARG A 14 -11.76 -0.63 12.17
CA ARG A 14 -10.61 0.29 12.03
C ARG A 14 -9.49 -0.05 13.01
N GLN A 15 -9.81 -0.40 14.25
CA GLN A 15 -8.83 -0.83 15.24
C GLN A 15 -8.14 -2.14 14.86
N ALA A 16 -8.89 -3.13 14.35
CA ALA A 16 -8.34 -4.39 13.87
C ALA A 16 -7.39 -4.18 12.70
N VAL A 17 -7.80 -3.41 11.68
CA VAL A 17 -6.98 -3.11 10.51
C VAL A 17 -5.70 -2.35 10.89
N ARG A 18 -5.78 -1.40 11.83
CA ARG A 18 -4.59 -0.72 12.34
C ARG A 18 -3.67 -1.68 13.08
N ALA A 19 -4.20 -2.63 13.85
CA ALA A 19 -3.39 -3.64 14.51
C ALA A 19 -2.69 -4.55 13.49
N ASP A 20 -3.38 -4.96 12.44
CA ASP A 20 -2.81 -5.74 11.34
C ASP A 20 -1.67 -5.00 10.65
N TYR A 21 -1.86 -3.71 10.35
CA TYR A 21 -0.78 -2.86 9.82
C TYR A 21 0.43 -2.82 10.77
N VAL A 22 0.19 -2.63 12.07
CA VAL A 22 1.28 -2.56 13.06
C VAL A 22 2.05 -3.87 13.12
N LEU A 23 1.36 -5.00 13.12
CA LEU A 23 1.97 -6.33 13.25
C LEU A 23 2.67 -6.79 11.97
N GLN A 24 2.13 -6.47 10.80
CA GLN A 24 2.60 -7.01 9.53
C GLN A 24 3.46 -6.05 8.72
N CYS A 25 3.32 -4.73 8.91
CA CYS A 25 3.92 -3.73 8.02
C CYS A 25 4.80 -2.71 8.76
N ALA A 26 4.38 -2.25 9.94
CA ALA A 26 5.04 -1.16 10.66
C ALA A 26 6.46 -1.49 11.16
N GLY A 27 6.84 -2.77 11.22
CA GLY A 27 8.22 -3.16 11.49
C GLY A 27 9.21 -2.53 10.51
N CYS A 28 8.82 -2.44 9.23
CA CYS A 28 9.60 -1.78 8.18
C CYS A 28 9.13 -0.34 7.96
N HIS A 29 7.81 -0.14 7.79
CA HIS A 29 7.24 1.14 7.39
C HIS A 29 7.03 2.15 8.52
N ARG A 30 7.31 1.75 9.77
CA ARG A 30 6.99 2.48 11.00
C ARG A 30 5.49 2.64 11.21
N VAL A 31 5.11 2.95 12.44
CA VAL A 31 3.68 3.09 12.82
C VAL A 31 3.02 4.28 12.12
N ASP A 32 3.82 5.29 11.76
CA ASP A 32 3.36 6.51 11.09
C ASP A 32 3.69 6.53 9.59
N GLY A 33 4.06 5.39 9.00
CA GLY A 33 4.26 5.27 7.57
C GLY A 33 5.56 5.87 7.01
N ARG A 34 6.40 6.51 7.83
CA ARG A 34 7.62 7.22 7.37
C ARG A 34 8.67 6.34 6.70
N GLY A 35 8.58 5.02 6.85
CA GLY A 35 9.55 4.09 6.28
C GLY A 35 10.97 4.27 6.81
N SER A 36 11.94 3.97 5.95
CA SER A 36 13.37 4.13 6.22
C SER A 36 14.16 4.25 4.93
N SER A 37 14.47 5.49 4.53
CA SER A 37 15.29 5.78 3.34
C SER A 37 16.67 5.12 3.40
N ARG A 38 17.32 5.07 4.57
CA ARG A 38 18.62 4.39 4.73
C ARG A 38 18.56 2.88 4.41
N HIS A 39 17.40 2.26 4.60
CA HIS A 39 17.20 0.84 4.35
C HIS A 39 16.38 0.57 3.09
N GLY A 40 16.11 1.62 2.29
CA GLY A 40 15.32 1.51 1.07
C GLY A 40 13.85 1.16 1.31
N ILE A 41 13.34 1.36 2.52
CA ILE A 41 11.92 1.17 2.83
C ILE A 41 11.18 2.47 2.49
N PRO A 42 10.23 2.46 1.54
CA PRO A 42 9.58 3.67 1.09
C PRO A 42 8.68 4.28 2.16
N ASP A 43 8.59 5.62 2.13
CA ASP A 43 7.64 6.40 2.90
C ASP A 43 6.27 6.33 2.23
N PHE A 44 5.24 6.00 3.00
CA PHE A 44 3.87 5.96 2.48
C PHE A 44 3.24 7.34 2.39
N ARG A 45 3.66 8.27 3.26
CA ARG A 45 3.03 9.58 3.40
C ARG A 45 3.17 10.36 2.12
N GLU A 46 2.04 10.85 1.62
CA GLU A 46 1.98 11.66 0.39
C GLU A 46 2.76 11.01 -0.78
N SER A 47 2.69 9.68 -0.89
CA SER A 47 3.40 8.93 -1.93
C SER A 47 2.63 7.70 -2.41
N VAL A 48 2.17 6.85 -1.48
CA VAL A 48 1.63 5.52 -1.83
C VAL A 48 0.34 5.58 -2.64
N GLY A 49 -0.45 6.65 -2.48
CA GLY A 49 -1.70 6.88 -3.21
C GLY A 49 -1.49 7.09 -4.70
N GLY A 50 -0.34 7.64 -5.11
CA GLY A 50 0.00 7.84 -6.53
C GLY A 50 -0.06 6.54 -7.34
N PHE A 51 0.36 5.41 -6.75
CA PHE A 51 0.32 4.11 -7.43
C PHE A 51 -1.09 3.68 -7.84
N THR A 52 -2.13 4.17 -7.18
CA THR A 52 -3.52 3.79 -7.48
C THR A 52 -4.07 4.40 -8.77
N HIS A 53 -3.37 5.37 -9.37
CA HIS A 53 -3.70 5.96 -10.68
C HIS A 53 -3.34 5.05 -11.86
N LEU A 54 -2.57 3.99 -11.63
CA LEU A 54 -2.18 3.03 -12.65
C LEU A 54 -2.75 1.65 -12.31
N PRO A 55 -3.38 0.93 -13.25
CA PRO A 55 -3.78 -0.46 -13.01
C PRO A 55 -2.61 -1.34 -12.53
N ALA A 56 -1.45 -1.21 -13.18
CA ALA A 56 -0.23 -1.91 -12.77
C ALA A 56 0.31 -1.44 -11.41
N GLY A 57 0.08 -0.17 -11.04
CA GLY A 57 0.45 0.36 -9.72
C GLY A 57 -0.46 -0.17 -8.63
N ARG A 58 -1.76 -0.36 -8.93
CA ARG A 58 -2.67 -1.01 -7.99
C ARG A 58 -2.26 -2.43 -7.66
N GLU A 59 -1.98 -3.23 -8.69
CA GLU A 59 -1.48 -4.59 -8.54
C GLU A 59 -0.15 -4.63 -7.78
N TYR A 60 0.74 -3.67 -8.05
CA TYR A 60 2.03 -3.57 -7.38
C TYR A 60 1.90 -3.47 -5.85
N LEU A 61 0.93 -2.69 -5.34
CA LEU A 61 0.69 -2.58 -3.90
C LEU A 61 0.22 -3.90 -3.25
N ILE A 62 -0.47 -4.76 -4.01
CA ILE A 62 -0.88 -6.10 -3.55
C ILE A 62 0.32 -7.06 -3.56
N ARG A 63 1.17 -6.94 -4.58
CA ARG A 63 2.19 -7.93 -4.94
C ARG A 63 3.59 -7.62 -4.40
N VAL A 64 3.81 -6.43 -3.85
CA VAL A 64 5.07 -6.08 -3.15
C VAL A 64 5.39 -7.16 -2.10
N PRO A 65 6.65 -7.64 -1.99
CA PRO A 65 6.97 -8.82 -1.19
C PRO A 65 6.40 -8.81 0.23
N GLY A 66 6.46 -7.67 0.93
CA GLY A 66 5.89 -7.54 2.28
C GLY A 66 4.38 -7.80 2.33
N ALA A 67 3.62 -7.31 1.37
CA ALA A 67 2.17 -7.52 1.29
C ALA A 67 1.85 -8.95 0.84
N ALA A 68 2.48 -9.40 -0.25
CA ALA A 68 2.21 -10.69 -0.87
C ALA A 68 2.53 -11.88 0.05
N HIS A 69 3.53 -11.73 0.92
CA HIS A 69 3.96 -12.75 1.89
C HIS A 69 3.44 -12.53 3.33
N SER A 70 2.60 -11.52 3.56
CA SER A 70 1.99 -11.30 4.88
C SER A 70 1.16 -12.51 5.33
N GLN A 71 0.92 -12.63 6.64
CA GLN A 71 0.05 -13.69 7.19
C GLN A 71 -1.45 -13.35 7.10
N LEU A 72 -1.78 -12.17 6.57
CA LEU A 72 -3.15 -11.71 6.40
C LEU A 72 -3.88 -12.54 5.35
N SER A 73 -5.17 -12.77 5.55
CA SER A 73 -6.10 -13.19 4.51
C SER A 73 -6.21 -12.14 3.40
N ASN A 74 -6.85 -12.49 2.29
CA ASN A 74 -7.04 -11.56 1.19
C ASN A 74 -7.95 -10.38 1.58
N ALA A 75 -9.00 -10.64 2.37
CA ALA A 75 -9.88 -9.60 2.92
C ALA A 75 -9.13 -8.65 3.87
N GLU A 76 -8.34 -9.19 4.80
CA GLU A 76 -7.56 -8.37 5.74
C GLU A 76 -6.50 -7.55 4.99
N LEU A 77 -5.81 -8.13 4.01
CA LEU A 77 -4.85 -7.39 3.20
C LEU A 77 -5.52 -6.25 2.40
N ALA A 78 -6.68 -6.51 1.80
CA ALA A 78 -7.45 -5.45 1.12
C ALA A 78 -7.83 -4.33 2.09
N ALA A 79 -8.29 -4.66 3.29
CA ALA A 79 -8.63 -3.70 4.33
C ALA A 79 -7.41 -2.87 4.78
N VAL A 80 -6.26 -3.50 4.99
CA VAL A 80 -4.99 -2.82 5.34
C VAL A 80 -4.53 -1.90 4.21
N LEU A 81 -4.58 -2.33 2.95
CA LEU A 81 -4.22 -1.47 1.81
C LEU A 81 -5.10 -0.23 1.76
N ASN A 82 -6.42 -0.39 1.88
CA ASN A 82 -7.37 0.71 1.91
C ASN A 82 -7.10 1.67 3.09
N TRP A 83 -6.79 1.12 4.27
CA TRP A 83 -6.45 1.92 5.44
C TRP A 83 -5.14 2.69 5.28
N VAL A 84 -4.08 2.05 4.77
CA VAL A 84 -2.79 2.70 4.48
C VAL A 84 -2.97 3.87 3.51
N LEU A 85 -3.76 3.67 2.46
CA LEU A 85 -4.05 4.71 1.46
C LEU A 85 -4.83 5.87 2.06
N GLY A 86 -5.86 5.59 2.85
CA GLY A 86 -6.66 6.62 3.51
C GLY A 86 -5.90 7.37 4.60
N GLU A 87 -5.06 6.69 5.37
CA GLU A 87 -4.33 7.28 6.50
C GLU A 87 -3.14 8.13 6.03
N PHE A 88 -2.36 7.62 5.09
CA PHE A 88 -1.08 8.25 4.72
C PHE A 88 -1.13 9.02 3.41
N SER A 89 -2.14 8.79 2.56
CA SER A 89 -2.09 9.29 1.19
C SER A 89 -3.45 9.63 0.57
N ALA A 90 -4.45 9.94 1.39
CA ALA A 90 -5.82 10.22 0.92
C ALA A 90 -5.89 11.33 -0.14
N ALA A 91 -5.08 12.39 0.02
CA ALA A 91 -5.06 13.52 -0.92
C ALA A 91 -4.55 13.16 -2.33
N GLN A 92 -3.88 12.02 -2.49
CA GLN A 92 -3.35 11.56 -3.78
C GLN A 92 -4.22 10.49 -4.44
N LEU A 93 -5.31 10.08 -3.80
CA LEU A 93 -6.21 9.10 -4.41
C LEU A 93 -6.93 9.71 -5.63
N PRO A 94 -7.19 8.93 -6.68
CA PRO A 94 -8.00 9.39 -7.81
C PRO A 94 -9.42 9.72 -7.34
N ALA A 95 -10.10 10.64 -8.03
CA ALA A 95 -11.45 11.09 -7.66
C ALA A 95 -12.48 9.94 -7.73
N ASP A 96 -12.25 8.96 -8.60
CA ASP A 96 -13.02 7.74 -8.79
C ASP A 96 -12.37 6.53 -8.10
N PHE A 97 -11.55 6.76 -7.07
CA PHE A 97 -10.90 5.69 -6.33
C PHE A 97 -11.90 4.63 -5.85
N THR A 98 -11.68 3.41 -6.32
CA THR A 98 -12.39 2.23 -5.84
C THR A 98 -11.52 1.51 -4.82
N PRO A 99 -12.03 1.26 -3.59
CA PRO A 99 -11.32 0.48 -2.58
C PRO A 99 -10.93 -0.90 -3.10
N TYR A 100 -9.77 -1.40 -2.65
CA TYR A 100 -9.35 -2.77 -2.90
C TYR A 100 -10.38 -3.75 -2.34
N THR A 101 -10.63 -4.81 -3.11
CA THR A 101 -11.55 -5.90 -2.74
C THR A 101 -10.78 -7.17 -2.41
N GLU A 102 -11.42 -8.09 -1.70
CA GLU A 102 -10.84 -9.41 -1.44
C GLU A 102 -10.55 -10.15 -2.76
N GLU A 103 -11.45 -10.04 -3.74
CA GLU A 103 -11.34 -10.70 -5.04
C GLU A 103 -10.17 -10.15 -5.86
N GLU A 104 -9.98 -8.83 -5.86
CA GLU A 104 -8.83 -8.17 -6.50
C GLU A 104 -7.51 -8.67 -5.90
N VAL A 105 -7.45 -8.75 -4.57
CA VAL A 105 -6.28 -9.27 -3.85
C VAL A 105 -6.06 -10.75 -4.16
N ALA A 106 -7.12 -11.57 -4.12
CA ALA A 106 -7.04 -13.01 -4.37
C ALA A 106 -6.53 -13.32 -5.77
N ALA A 107 -6.93 -12.53 -6.77
CA ALA A 107 -6.49 -12.70 -8.16
C ALA A 107 -5.03 -12.25 -8.37
N ALA A 108 -4.61 -11.15 -7.76
CA ALA A 108 -3.29 -10.57 -8.01
C ALA A 108 -2.17 -11.17 -7.13
N ARG A 109 -2.45 -11.46 -5.86
CA ARG A 109 -1.47 -11.88 -4.84
C ARG A 109 -0.64 -13.13 -5.19
N PRO A 110 -1.18 -14.16 -5.88
CA PRO A 110 -0.37 -15.33 -6.27
C PRO A 110 0.74 -15.00 -7.29
N ASN A 111 0.58 -13.92 -8.07
CA ASN A 111 1.50 -13.55 -9.16
C ASN A 111 2.68 -12.73 -8.64
N ARG A 112 3.58 -13.36 -7.88
CA ARG A 112 4.70 -12.67 -7.23
C ARG A 112 5.71 -12.13 -8.24
N TYR A 113 6.39 -11.05 -7.87
CA TYR A 113 7.54 -10.54 -8.64
C TYR A 113 8.79 -11.32 -8.27
N ASP A 114 9.58 -11.73 -9.27
CA ASP A 114 10.93 -12.26 -9.05
C ASP A 114 11.89 -11.15 -8.60
N ASP A 115 11.78 -9.97 -9.22
CA ASP A 115 12.42 -8.74 -8.77
C ASP A 115 11.43 -7.57 -8.81
N VAL A 116 11.18 -6.99 -7.64
CA VAL A 116 10.25 -5.87 -7.45
C VAL A 116 10.86 -4.52 -7.84
N VAL A 117 12.20 -4.41 -7.87
CA VAL A 117 12.91 -3.13 -8.08
C VAL A 117 12.64 -2.55 -9.48
N PRO A 118 12.81 -3.30 -10.59
CA PRO A 118 12.56 -2.77 -11.93
C PRO A 118 11.09 -2.37 -12.13
N VAL A 119 10.17 -3.14 -11.53
CA VAL A 119 8.72 -2.86 -11.58
C VAL A 119 8.43 -1.53 -10.90
N ARG A 120 8.99 -1.32 -9.70
CA ARG A 120 8.80 -0.07 -8.96
C ARG A 120 9.37 1.13 -9.72
N HIS A 121 10.56 1.00 -10.30
CA HIS A 121 11.19 2.10 -11.06
C HIS A 121 10.35 2.50 -12.26
N LYS A 122 9.88 1.53 -13.06
CA LYS A 122 9.02 1.79 -14.21
C LYS A 122 7.71 2.49 -13.82
N LEU A 123 7.09 2.06 -12.72
CA LEU A 123 5.89 2.71 -12.19
C LEU A 123 6.18 4.14 -11.73
N ALA A 124 7.30 4.36 -11.03
CA ALA A 124 7.71 5.67 -10.55
C ALA A 124 7.99 6.65 -11.69
N GLU A 125 8.67 6.22 -12.75
CA GLU A 125 8.88 7.00 -13.97
C GLU A 125 7.55 7.40 -14.62
N THR A 126 6.63 6.44 -14.76
CA THR A 126 5.31 6.70 -15.35
C THR A 126 4.53 7.73 -14.51
N LEU A 127 4.48 7.53 -13.20
CA LEU A 127 3.80 8.45 -12.27
C LEU A 127 4.44 9.84 -12.26
N SER A 128 5.76 9.92 -12.33
CA SER A 128 6.48 11.20 -12.42
C SER A 128 6.13 11.96 -13.69
N SER A 129 6.02 11.28 -14.83
CA SER A 129 5.58 11.89 -16.09
C SER A 129 4.12 12.37 -16.07
N MET A 130 3.31 11.82 -15.17
CA MET A 130 1.93 12.27 -14.89
C MET A 130 1.86 13.40 -13.85
N GLY A 131 3.01 13.84 -13.30
CA GLY A 131 3.08 14.93 -12.33
C GLY A 131 3.00 14.51 -10.86
N PHE A 132 3.06 13.20 -10.55
CA PHE A 132 3.11 12.73 -9.16
C PHE A 132 4.55 12.78 -8.63
N SER A 133 4.73 13.33 -7.43
CA SER A 133 5.99 13.23 -6.69
C SER A 133 5.91 12.05 -5.73
N LEU A 134 6.72 11.01 -5.96
CA LEU A 134 6.81 9.86 -5.07
C LEU A 134 7.93 10.02 -4.06
N SER A 135 7.80 9.36 -2.92
CA SER A 135 8.85 9.27 -1.91
C SER A 135 10.13 8.66 -2.49
N GLU A 136 11.27 9.21 -2.07
CA GLU A 136 12.60 8.65 -2.29
C GLU A 136 12.65 7.15 -2.01
N TYR A 137 13.37 6.42 -2.87
CA TYR A 137 13.60 4.99 -2.71
C TYR A 137 14.96 4.61 -3.24
N SER A 138 15.78 4.22 -2.29
CA SER A 138 17.18 3.83 -2.48
C SER A 138 17.37 2.32 -2.55
N TYR A 139 16.31 1.51 -2.39
CA TYR A 139 16.50 0.06 -2.44
C TYR A 139 16.85 -0.38 -3.85
N GLY A 140 18.04 -0.94 -4.02
CA GLY A 140 18.54 -1.36 -5.32
C GLY A 140 19.11 -0.24 -6.18
N SER A 141 19.20 1.01 -5.69
CA SER A 141 19.83 2.12 -6.43
C SER A 141 21.34 1.90 -6.66
N ASP A 142 21.97 1.08 -5.82
CA ASP A 142 23.38 0.71 -5.94
C ASP A 142 23.62 -0.56 -6.78
N ARG A 143 22.55 -1.20 -7.31
CA ARG A 143 22.70 -2.35 -8.20
C ARG A 143 23.20 -1.84 -9.55
N LYS A 144 24.47 -2.11 -9.87
CA LYS A 144 24.98 -2.02 -11.24
C LYS A 144 24.09 -2.88 -12.16
N PRO A 145 23.82 -2.41 -13.40
CA PRO A 145 23.09 -3.21 -14.40
C PRO A 145 23.78 -4.56 -14.66
#